data_AF-A0A8H6TB79-F1
#
_entry.id   AF-A0A8H6TB79-F1
#
_cell.length_a   1.000
_cell.length_b   1.000
_cell.length_c   1.000
_cell.angle_alpha   90.00
_cell.angle_beta   90.00
_cell.angle_gamma   90.00
#
_symmetry.space_group_name_H-M   'P 1'
#
loop_
_entity.id
_entity.type
_entity.pdbx_description
1 polymer ?
#
loop_
_entity_poly.entity_id
_entity_poly.type
_entity_poly.pdbx_seq_one_letter_code
_entity_poly.pdbx_strand_id
1 'polypeptide(L)'
;MQRGPPVQTQREADGELVFAGGWREKTRTSLSPMPPLSGLQREVLSLYRRTLRVPRTKPPTTRTRWSIMLRYTFRIQAARAKPTEFSTVEYLLRAGRRQVDMFADPSVKDCQVSAAMHAWDEEDRRRR
;
A
#
# COMPACT_ATOMS: atom_id res chain seq x y z
N MET A 1 -4.33 -44.10 3.96
CA MET A 1 -4.59 -45.05 5.05
C MET A 1 -3.40 -45.02 6.00
N GLN A 2 -3.65 -44.62 7.24
CA GLN A 2 -2.67 -44.50 8.32
C GLN A 2 -2.22 -45.87 8.81
N ARG A 3 -0.94 -46.04 9.15
CA ARG A 3 -0.48 -46.92 10.24
C ARG A 3 0.71 -46.27 10.92
N GLY A 4 0.52 -45.95 12.20
CA GLY A 4 1.50 -45.35 13.10
C GLY A 4 2.55 -46.34 13.61
N PRO A 5 3.47 -45.86 14.47
CA PRO A 5 4.76 -46.50 14.76
C PRO A 5 4.69 -47.56 15.86
N PRO A 6 5.67 -48.46 15.98
CA PRO A 6 5.82 -49.26 17.18
C PRO A 6 6.36 -48.41 18.33
N VAL A 7 5.59 -48.44 19.42
CA VAL A 7 5.89 -47.86 20.73
C VAL A 7 7.08 -48.62 21.35
N GLN A 8 8.08 -47.90 21.84
CA GLN A 8 8.99 -48.43 22.84
C GLN A 8 8.95 -47.47 24.04
N THR A 9 8.16 -47.88 25.03
CA THR A 9 8.21 -47.38 26.40
C THR A 9 9.49 -47.89 27.03
N GLN A 10 10.38 -46.99 27.41
CA GLN A 10 11.27 -47.21 28.53
C GLN A 10 10.97 -46.17 29.61
N ARG A 11 10.91 -46.65 30.85
CA ARG A 11 10.47 -45.96 32.05
C ARG A 11 11.59 -46.12 33.08
N GLU A 12 12.35 -45.07 33.31
CA GLU A 12 13.16 -44.83 34.53
C GLU A 12 13.16 -43.30 34.70
N ALA A 13 12.44 -42.78 35.70
CA ALA A 13 12.85 -42.68 37.09
C ALA A 13 13.95 -41.64 37.31
N ASP A 14 13.85 -40.47 36.66
CA ASP A 14 14.18 -39.17 37.23
C ASP A 14 13.46 -38.12 36.37
N GLY A 15 12.59 -37.32 36.99
CA GLY A 15 11.61 -36.45 36.34
C GLY A 15 12.19 -35.22 35.64
N GLU A 16 13.22 -35.38 34.83
CA GLU A 16 13.82 -34.30 34.05
C GLU A 16 13.86 -34.67 32.56
N LEU A 17 12.95 -34.07 31.80
CA LEU A 17 12.94 -34.11 30.34
C LEU A 17 14.13 -33.29 29.82
N VAL A 18 15.30 -33.91 29.69
CA VAL A 18 16.42 -33.31 28.97
C VAL A 18 16.21 -33.52 27.46
N PHE A 19 15.40 -32.66 26.85
CA PHE A 19 15.37 -32.53 25.39
C PHE A 19 16.70 -31.91 24.93
N ALA A 20 17.59 -32.76 24.44
CA ALA A 20 18.76 -32.34 23.70
C ALA A 20 18.34 -31.50 22.48
N GLY A 21 18.83 -30.27 22.41
CA GLY A 21 18.88 -29.51 21.14
C GLY A 21 17.69 -28.58 20.87
N GLY A 22 17.47 -27.61 21.75
CA GLY A 22 17.31 -26.20 21.35
C GLY A 22 16.34 -25.88 20.21
N TRP A 23 15.04 -26.16 20.38
CA TRP A 23 14.01 -25.43 19.66
C TRP A 23 13.72 -24.11 20.38
N ARG A 24 14.73 -23.23 20.38
CA ARG A 24 14.55 -21.82 20.74
C ARG A 24 13.62 -21.21 19.70
N GLU A 25 12.58 -20.50 20.15
CA GLU A 25 11.58 -19.87 19.31
C GLU A 25 12.14 -19.24 18.04
N LYS A 26 11.67 -19.72 16.89
CA LYS A 26 11.83 -19.01 15.61
C LYS A 26 10.47 -18.66 14.99
N THR A 27 9.51 -18.29 15.84
CA THR A 27 8.35 -17.50 15.43
C THR A 27 8.67 -16.01 15.51
N ARG A 28 9.49 -15.55 14.57
CA ARG A 28 9.33 -14.20 14.04
C ARG A 28 9.69 -14.26 12.57
N THR A 29 8.64 -14.27 11.76
CA THR A 29 8.64 -14.00 10.32
C THR A 29 9.91 -13.24 9.93
N SER A 30 10.80 -13.91 9.21
CA SER A 30 11.95 -13.28 8.58
C SER A 30 11.42 -12.35 7.49
N LEU A 31 11.01 -11.14 7.89
CA LEU A 31 10.89 -10.04 6.95
C LEU A 31 12.32 -9.72 6.52
N SER A 32 12.74 -10.31 5.40
CA SER A 32 13.91 -9.82 4.69
C SER A 32 13.78 -8.29 4.57
N PRO A 33 14.79 -7.50 4.99
CA PRO A 33 14.69 -6.06 4.92
C PRO A 33 14.41 -5.69 3.47
N MET A 34 13.26 -5.07 3.22
CA MET A 34 12.93 -4.64 1.86
C MET A 34 13.99 -3.65 1.41
N PRO A 35 14.48 -3.77 0.16
CA PRO A 35 15.47 -2.86 -0.36
C PRO A 35 14.97 -1.41 -0.22
N PRO A 36 15.86 -0.47 0.17
CA PRO A 36 15.47 0.90 0.40
C PRO A 36 14.88 1.51 -0.88
N LEU A 37 13.78 2.24 -0.75
CA LEU A 37 13.17 2.96 -1.86
C LEU A 37 14.14 3.98 -2.44
N SER A 38 14.20 4.06 -3.77
CA SER A 38 14.99 5.08 -4.48
C SER A 38 14.48 6.49 -4.16
N GLY A 39 15.32 7.51 -4.38
CA GLY A 39 14.92 8.91 -4.18
C GLY A 39 13.65 9.26 -4.94
N LEU A 40 13.60 8.87 -6.22
CA LEU A 40 12.43 9.09 -7.08
C LEU A 40 11.18 8.36 -6.57
N GLN A 41 11.31 7.11 -6.13
CA GLN A 41 10.18 6.36 -5.55
C GLN A 41 9.63 7.06 -4.28
N ARG A 42 10.52 7.58 -3.42
CA ARG A 42 10.12 8.34 -2.24
C ARG A 42 9.36 9.61 -2.62
N GLU A 43 9.80 10.31 -3.66
CA GLU A 43 9.11 11.49 -4.17
C GLU A 43 7.71 11.18 -4.72
N VAL A 44 7.57 10.09 -5.48
CA VAL A 44 6.26 9.62 -5.98
C VAL A 44 5.32 9.30 -4.82
N LEU A 45 5.79 8.57 -3.80
CA LEU A 45 4.98 8.25 -2.62
C LEU A 45 4.65 9.48 -1.78
N SER A 46 5.59 10.42 -1.65
CA SER A 46 5.35 11.68 -0.96
C SER A 46 4.25 12.48 -1.65
N LEU A 47 4.32 12.62 -2.97
CA LEU A 47 3.30 13.26 -3.78
C LEU A 47 1.95 12.56 -3.60
N TYR A 48 1.89 11.22 -3.74
CA TYR A 48 0.66 10.46 -3.55
C TYR A 48 0.02 10.70 -2.18
N ARG A 49 0.80 10.63 -1.09
CA ARG A 49 0.31 10.87 0.27
C ARG A 49 -0.22 12.29 0.43
N ARG A 50 0.45 13.29 -0.15
CA ARG A 50 0.00 14.68 -0.14
C ARG A 50 -1.34 14.82 -0.88
N THR A 51 -1.47 14.19 -2.05
CA THR A 51 -2.70 14.14 -2.82
C THR A 51 -3.87 13.60 -1.99
N LEU A 52 -3.67 12.51 -1.25
CA LEU A 52 -4.72 11.92 -0.40
C LEU A 52 -5.11 12.78 0.82
N ARG A 53 -4.35 13.83 1.15
CA ARG A 53 -4.69 14.78 2.21
C ARG A 53 -5.56 15.92 1.71
N VAL A 54 -5.52 16.26 0.42
CA VAL A 54 -6.31 17.35 -0.17
C VAL A 54 -7.81 17.22 0.12
N PRO A 55 -8.48 16.04 -0.02
CA PRO A 55 -9.90 15.94 0.28
C PRO A 55 -10.27 16.32 1.72
N ARG A 56 -9.35 16.21 2.68
CA ARG A 56 -9.61 16.56 4.09
C ARG A 56 -9.78 18.06 4.31
N THR A 57 -9.18 18.89 3.45
CA THR A 57 -9.29 20.35 3.53
C THR A 57 -10.56 20.88 2.85
N LYS A 58 -11.29 20.03 2.13
CA LYS A 58 -12.49 20.41 1.37
C LYS A 58 -13.77 20.26 2.18
N PRO A 59 -14.88 20.92 1.79
CA PRO A 59 -16.18 20.77 2.42
C PRO A 59 -16.64 19.30 2.45
N PRO A 60 -17.31 18.82 3.53
CA PRO A 60 -17.75 17.43 3.67
C PRO A 60 -18.51 16.87 2.46
N THR A 61 -19.34 17.71 1.83
CA THR A 61 -20.19 17.35 0.69
C THR A 61 -19.40 17.01 -0.58
N THR A 62 -18.21 17.59 -0.77
CA THR A 62 -17.39 17.40 -1.98
C THR A 62 -16.22 16.45 -1.75
N ARG A 63 -15.90 16.09 -0.50
CA ARG A 63 -14.73 15.23 -0.17
C ARG A 63 -14.70 13.92 -0.92
N THR A 64 -15.85 13.25 -1.04
CA THR A 64 -15.96 11.97 -1.73
C THR A 64 -15.59 12.12 -3.20
N ARG A 65 -16.09 13.17 -3.87
CA ARG A 65 -15.75 13.47 -5.27
C ARG A 65 -14.26 13.71 -5.45
N TRP A 66 -13.67 14.52 -4.57
CA TRP A 66 -12.23 14.77 -4.55
C TRP A 66 -11.40 13.49 -4.37
N SER A 67 -11.81 12.63 -3.44
CA SER A 67 -11.14 11.35 -3.20
C SER A 67 -11.15 10.46 -4.45
N ILE A 68 -12.31 10.35 -5.11
CA ILE A 68 -12.47 9.57 -6.34
C ILE A 68 -11.58 10.13 -7.44
N MET A 69 -11.72 11.43 -7.75
CA MET A 69 -11.00 12.10 -8.84
C MET A 69 -9.48 11.96 -8.68
N LEU A 70 -8.96 12.22 -7.47
CA LEU A 70 -7.52 12.19 -7.21
C LEU A 70 -6.95 10.78 -7.25
N ARG A 71 -7.65 9.79 -6.66
CA ARG A 71 -7.21 8.39 -6.68
C ARG A 71 -7.24 7.82 -8.10
N TYR A 72 -8.32 8.09 -8.83
CA TYR A 72 -8.45 7.70 -10.23
C TYR A 72 -7.32 8.29 -11.06
N THR A 73 -7.12 9.62 -11.00
CA THR A 73 -6.10 10.31 -11.78
C THR A 73 -4.72 9.74 -11.50
N PHE A 74 -4.35 9.57 -10.22
CA PHE A 74 -3.04 9.02 -9.88
C PHE A 74 -2.84 7.61 -10.41
N ARG A 75 -3.87 6.75 -10.32
CA ARG A 75 -3.85 5.38 -10.84
C ARG A 75 -3.70 5.34 -12.36
N ILE A 76 -4.44 6.16 -13.10
CA ILE A 76 -4.34 6.22 -14.56
C ILE A 76 -2.96 6.72 -15.00
N GLN A 77 -2.42 7.76 -14.34
CA GLN A 77 -1.08 8.25 -14.69
C GLN A 77 0.01 7.24 -14.34
N ALA A 78 -0.11 6.55 -13.19
CA ALA A 78 0.82 5.49 -12.81
C ALA A 78 0.78 4.30 -13.80
N ALA A 79 -0.39 3.96 -14.34
CA ALA A 79 -0.52 2.91 -15.35
C ALA A 79 0.08 3.30 -16.72
N ARG A 80 0.16 4.59 -17.02
CA ARG A 80 0.73 5.11 -18.28
C ARG A 80 2.25 5.17 -18.28
N ALA A 81 2.88 5.30 -17.11
CA ALA A 81 4.34 5.41 -17.00
C ALA A 81 4.98 4.07 -16.62
N LYS A 82 6.06 3.71 -17.32
CA LYS A 82 6.87 2.56 -16.91
C LYS A 82 7.85 2.97 -15.82
N PRO A 83 8.13 2.11 -14.81
CA PRO A 83 9.10 2.42 -13.77
C PRO A 83 10.53 2.69 -14.28
N THR A 84 10.86 2.22 -15.48
CA THR A 84 12.16 2.43 -16.15
C THR A 84 12.25 3.75 -16.91
N GLU A 85 11.12 4.41 -17.19
CA GLU A 85 11.07 5.66 -17.95
C GLU A 85 11.21 6.86 -16.99
N PHE A 86 12.41 7.05 -16.44
CA PHE A 86 12.68 8.05 -15.40
C PHE A 86 12.24 9.46 -15.81
N SER A 87 12.55 9.90 -17.03
CA SER A 87 12.16 11.23 -17.54
C SER A 87 10.64 11.45 -17.55
N THR A 88 9.87 10.40 -17.90
CA THR A 88 8.40 10.43 -17.87
C THR A 88 7.89 10.54 -16.44
N VAL A 89 8.44 9.74 -15.52
CA VAL A 89 8.08 9.77 -14.10
C VAL A 89 8.37 11.15 -13.50
N GLU A 90 9.53 11.73 -13.80
CA GLU A 90 9.88 13.08 -13.35
C GLU A 90 8.94 14.15 -13.92
N TYR A 91 8.60 14.07 -15.21
CA TYR A 91 7.65 14.98 -15.82
C TYR A 91 6.28 14.91 -15.11
N LEU A 92 5.77 13.70 -14.89
CA LEU A 92 4.51 13.47 -14.18
C LEU A 92 4.59 13.95 -12.72
N LEU A 93 5.73 13.80 -12.04
CA LEU A 93 5.95 14.34 -10.70
C LEU A 93 5.85 15.86 -10.68
N ARG A 94 6.53 16.55 -11.61
CA ARG A 94 6.49 18.02 -11.70
C ARG A 94 5.07 18.50 -12.00
N ALA A 95 4.39 17.87 -12.96
CA ALA A 95 3.01 18.19 -13.32
C ALA A 95 2.04 17.93 -12.17
N GLY A 96 2.15 16.78 -11.52
CA GLY A 96 1.31 16.38 -10.39
C GLY A 96 1.49 17.29 -9.17
N ARG A 97 2.72 17.76 -8.89
CA ARG A 97 2.96 18.75 -7.82
C ARG A 97 2.16 20.03 -8.05
N ARG A 98 2.27 20.61 -9.26
CA ARG A 98 1.50 21.81 -9.63
C ARG A 98 -0.01 21.61 -9.52
N GLN A 99 -0.52 20.45 -9.96
CA GLN A 99 -1.95 20.12 -9.82
C GLN A 99 -2.38 20.04 -8.36
N VAL A 100 -1.59 19.38 -7.50
CA VAL A 100 -1.89 19.24 -6.08
C VAL A 100 -1.80 20.60 -5.36
N ASP A 101 -0.86 21.47 -5.73
CA ASP A 101 -0.77 22.82 -5.20
C ASP A 101 -2.05 23.62 -5.52
N MET A 102 -2.48 23.59 -6.78
CA MET A 102 -3.71 24.23 -7.23
C MET A 102 -4.95 23.65 -6.50
N PHE A 103 -5.04 22.32 -6.38
CA PHE A 103 -6.16 21.70 -5.67
C PHE A 103 -6.12 21.90 -4.16
N ALA A 104 -4.96 22.17 -3.56
CA ALA A 104 -4.85 22.45 -2.14
C ALA A 104 -5.39 23.84 -1.78
N ASP A 105 -5.45 24.77 -2.76
CA ASP A 105 -5.97 26.12 -2.57
C ASP A 105 -7.40 26.11 -1.98
N PRO A 106 -7.68 26.86 -0.89
CA PRO A 106 -9.00 26.93 -0.28
C PRO A 106 -10.12 27.47 -1.20
N SER A 107 -9.78 28.24 -2.22
CA SER A 107 -10.73 28.76 -3.22
C SER A 107 -11.33 27.65 -4.09
N VAL A 108 -10.58 26.56 -4.32
CA VAL A 108 -11.01 25.41 -5.11
C VAL A 108 -11.80 24.44 -4.24
N LYS A 109 -13.13 24.53 -4.25
CA LYS A 109 -14.01 23.82 -3.29
C LYS A 109 -14.61 22.52 -3.83
N ASP A 110 -14.83 22.41 -5.13
CA ASP A 110 -15.49 21.27 -5.76
C ASP A 110 -14.74 20.80 -7.01
N CYS A 111 -15.03 19.57 -7.44
CA CYS A 111 -14.50 18.97 -8.65
C CYS A 111 -15.57 18.13 -9.36
N GLN A 112 -15.49 18.09 -10.69
CA GLN A 112 -16.33 17.21 -11.49
C GLN A 112 -15.77 15.79 -11.50
N VAL A 113 -16.67 14.81 -11.38
CA VAL A 113 -16.34 13.38 -11.44
C VAL A 113 -17.23 12.74 -12.48
N SER A 114 -16.64 12.06 -13.45
CA SER A 114 -17.39 11.40 -14.52
C SER A 114 -18.00 10.08 -14.05
N ALA A 115 -19.01 9.59 -14.78
CA ALA A 115 -19.61 8.27 -14.51
C ALA A 115 -18.55 7.14 -14.52
N ALA A 116 -17.56 7.22 -15.43
CA ALA A 116 -16.46 6.26 -15.49
C ALA A 116 -15.59 6.26 -14.22
N MET A 117 -15.36 7.44 -13.61
CA MET A 117 -14.61 7.54 -12.35
C MET A 117 -15.39 6.93 -11.17
N HIS A 118 -16.71 7.10 -11.15
CA HIS A 118 -17.57 6.46 -10.15
C HIS A 118 -17.55 4.93 -10.28
N ALA A 119 -17.73 4.42 -11.51
CA ALA A 119 -17.66 2.98 -11.77
C ALA A 119 -16.29 2.39 -11.38
N TRP A 120 -15.20 3.10 -11.67
CA TRP A 120 -13.86 2.71 -11.27
C TRP A 120 -13.68 2.64 -9.75
N ASP A 121 -14.18 3.62 -9.00
CA ASP A 121 -14.07 3.65 -7.54
C ASP A 121 -14.90 2.54 -6.88
N GLU A 122 -16.09 2.26 -7.40
CA GLU A 122 -16.91 1.14 -6.96
C GLU A 122 -16.17 -0.20 -7.16
N GLU A 123 -15.56 -0.38 -8.33
CA GLU A 123 -14.78 -1.58 -8.63
C GLU A 123 -13.49 -1.68 -7.78
N ASP A 124 -12.76 -0.57 -7.57
CA ASP A 124 -11.59 -0.54 -6.66
C ASP A 124 -11.98 -0.91 -5.23
N ARG A 125 -13.17 -0.51 -4.76
CA ARG A 125 -13.66 -0.89 -3.44
C ARG A 125 -14.01 -2.36 -3.34
N ARG A 126 -14.57 -2.96 -4.40
CA ARG A 126 -14.83 -4.41 -4.43
C ARG A 126 -13.57 -5.27 -4.42
N ARG A 127 -12.45 -4.75 -4.92
CA ARG A 127 -11.15 -5.47 -4.97
C ARG A 127 -10.36 -5.42 -3.65
N ARG A 128 -10.76 -4.59 -2.68
CA ARG A 128 -10.06 -4.39 -1.41
C ARG A 128 -10.74 -5.16 -0.29
#